data_AF-A0A357WXA0-F1
#
_entry.id   AF-A0A357WXA0-F1
#
_cell.length_a   1.000
_cell.length_b   1.000
_cell.length_c   1.000
_cell.angle_alpha   90.00
_cell.angle_beta   90.00
_cell.angle_gamma   90.00
#
_symmetry.space_group_name_H-M   'P 1'
#
loop_
_entity.id
_entity.type
_entity.pdbx_description
1 polymer ?
#
loop_
_entity_poly.entity_id
_entity_poly.type
_entity_poly.pdbx_seq_one_letter_code
_entity_poly.pdbx_strand_id
1 'polypeptide(L)'
;MEKILGAHNAAGINQHTKKEVSAEMLPEPPFGVTAGRTRERLGQEYNISHATIVNYEKYSQALDSLSRVVPEVVPKILSGKVKISLENTVELSQLSGQEVKHLCQHMPDDTMEFDRNLRMIFPKKQGLENKSPLPIPAGSVKNMPAYDPDAEISSLALTIPSWISSINRTCSTVNLSVVTDNACSKLEHQLLELKNTINSMLAAIKEEI
;
A
#
# COMPACT_ATOMS: atom_id res chain seq x y z
N MET A 1 -2.22 -8.73 -49.90
CA MET A 1 -1.46 -8.71 -48.63
C MET A 1 -2.21 -9.59 -47.66
N GLU A 2 -1.76 -10.82 -47.45
CA GLU A 2 -2.36 -11.74 -46.48
C GLU A 2 -1.31 -12.06 -45.42
N LYS A 3 -1.61 -11.71 -44.16
CA LYS A 3 -0.76 -12.03 -43.01
C LYS A 3 -1.11 -13.44 -42.53
N ILE A 4 -0.19 -14.37 -42.75
CA ILE A 4 -0.25 -15.71 -42.15
C ILE A 4 0.24 -15.55 -40.71
N LEU A 5 -0.67 -15.67 -39.74
CA LEU A 5 -0.33 -15.70 -38.32
C LEU A 5 0.36 -17.03 -38.02
N GLY A 6 1.63 -16.95 -37.60
CA GLY A 6 2.49 -18.09 -37.34
C GLY A 6 1.96 -19.01 -36.24
N ALA A 7 2.13 -20.31 -36.47
CA ALA A 7 1.81 -21.39 -35.55
C ALA A 7 2.62 -21.28 -34.26
N HIS A 8 1.99 -20.80 -33.18
CA HIS A 8 2.52 -20.94 -31.84
C HIS A 8 1.60 -21.90 -31.07
N ASN A 9 2.19 -23.02 -30.63
CA ASN A 9 1.67 -24.07 -29.74
C ASN A 9 1.51 -25.44 -30.41
N ALA A 10 2.61 -25.99 -30.92
CA ALA A 10 2.67 -27.40 -31.30
C ALA A 10 2.70 -28.36 -30.09
N ALA A 11 3.05 -27.87 -28.90
CA ALA A 11 3.24 -28.68 -27.69
C ALA A 11 2.53 -28.12 -26.44
N GLY A 12 1.51 -27.27 -26.62
CA GLY A 12 0.77 -26.69 -25.50
C GLY A 12 -0.35 -27.62 -25.04
N ILE A 13 -0.19 -28.24 -23.87
CA ILE A 13 -1.29 -28.94 -23.20
C ILE A 13 -2.30 -27.87 -22.78
N ASN A 14 -3.47 -27.87 -23.41
CA ASN A 14 -4.55 -26.95 -23.05
C ASN A 14 -5.44 -27.54 -21.95
N GLN A 15 -6.21 -26.68 -21.29
CA GLN A 15 -7.14 -27.04 -20.20
C GLN A 15 -8.27 -28.01 -20.61
N HIS A 16 -8.39 -28.35 -21.89
CA HIS A 16 -9.36 -29.31 -22.42
C HIS A 16 -8.73 -30.68 -22.75
N THR A 17 -7.44 -30.86 -22.48
CA THR A 17 -6.75 -32.14 -22.65
C THR A 17 -7.24 -33.08 -21.55
N LYS A 18 -7.99 -34.13 -21.94
CA LYS A 18 -8.53 -35.12 -20.99
C LYS A 18 -7.38 -35.78 -20.22
N LYS A 19 -7.40 -35.64 -18.89
CA LYS A 19 -6.48 -36.33 -17.98
C LYS A 19 -6.82 -37.82 -18.03
N GLU A 20 -5.95 -38.65 -18.60
CA GLU A 20 -6.07 -40.09 -18.46
C GLU A 20 -5.97 -40.45 -16.98
N VAL A 21 -6.88 -41.31 -16.51
CA VAL A 21 -6.98 -41.74 -15.12
C VAL A 21 -5.79 -42.66 -14.83
N SER A 22 -4.70 -42.08 -14.34
CA SER A 22 -3.56 -42.84 -13.83
C SER A 22 -3.85 -43.33 -12.42
N ALA A 23 -3.47 -44.56 -12.12
CA ALA A 23 -3.70 -45.23 -10.85
C ALA A 23 -3.16 -44.41 -9.66
N GLU A 24 -3.92 -44.36 -8.57
CA GLU A 24 -3.56 -43.70 -7.31
C GLU A 24 -2.22 -44.24 -6.78
N MET A 25 -1.13 -43.54 -7.07
CA MET A 25 0.17 -43.76 -6.45
C MET A 25 0.70 -42.44 -5.90
N LEU A 26 0.71 -42.36 -4.57
CA LEU A 26 1.32 -41.33 -3.73
C LEU A 26 0.75 -39.91 -3.89
N PRO A 27 0.76 -39.08 -2.84
CA PRO A 27 0.43 -37.66 -2.99
C PRO A 27 1.46 -37.06 -3.96
N GLU A 28 1.01 -36.70 -5.17
CA GLU A 28 1.84 -35.87 -6.04
C GLU A 28 2.23 -34.62 -5.23
N PRO A 29 3.51 -34.19 -5.23
CA PRO A 29 3.87 -32.95 -4.60
C PRO A 29 2.93 -31.86 -5.17
N PRO A 30 2.32 -31.01 -4.32
CA PRO A 30 1.28 -30.05 -4.74
C PRO A 30 1.76 -29.10 -5.84
N PHE A 31 3.07 -29.05 -6.04
CA PHE A 31 3.73 -28.39 -7.14
C PHE A 31 4.54 -29.40 -7.93
N GLY A 32 4.11 -29.67 -9.17
CA GLY A 32 4.94 -30.38 -10.14
C GLY A 32 6.30 -29.69 -10.35
N VAL A 33 7.24 -30.39 -10.97
CA VAL A 33 8.63 -29.95 -11.25
C VAL A 33 8.70 -28.80 -12.27
N THR A 34 7.64 -28.00 -12.40
CA THR A 34 7.58 -26.84 -13.28
C THR A 34 8.32 -25.67 -12.62
N ALA A 35 9.40 -25.22 -13.25
CA ALA A 35 10.27 -24.13 -12.77
C ALA A 35 9.54 -22.80 -12.47
N GLY A 36 8.31 -22.63 -12.97
CA GLY A 36 7.51 -21.42 -12.79
C GLY A 36 6.78 -21.29 -11.45
N ARG A 37 6.89 -22.25 -10.52
CA ARG A 37 6.16 -22.23 -9.24
C ARG A 37 7.03 -22.17 -7.98
N THR A 38 8.29 -21.78 -8.13
CA THR A 38 9.26 -21.77 -7.01
C THR A 38 8.81 -20.88 -5.85
N ARG A 39 8.20 -19.73 -6.15
CA ARG A 39 7.68 -18.80 -5.14
C ARG A 39 6.48 -19.38 -4.39
N GLU A 40 5.61 -20.06 -5.11
CA GLU A 40 4.43 -20.72 -4.56
C GLU A 40 4.83 -21.86 -3.63
N ARG A 41 5.83 -22.64 -4.06
CA ARG A 41 6.46 -23.70 -3.27
C ARG A 41 7.06 -23.18 -1.98
N LEU A 42 7.96 -22.20 -2.08
CA LEU A 42 8.64 -21.62 -0.91
C LEU A 42 7.65 -20.96 0.05
N GLY A 43 6.58 -20.35 -0.48
CA GLY A 43 5.57 -19.72 0.37
C GLY A 43 4.79 -20.75 1.21
N GLN A 44 4.43 -21.88 0.63
CA GLN A 44 3.79 -22.98 1.35
C GLN A 44 4.75 -23.71 2.29
N GLU A 45 5.99 -23.96 1.87
CA GLU A 45 6.98 -24.70 2.65
C GLU A 45 7.41 -23.95 3.92
N TYR A 46 7.64 -22.64 3.81
CA TYR A 46 8.12 -21.81 4.92
C TYR A 46 7.01 -21.00 5.60
N ASN A 47 5.75 -21.15 5.19
CA ASN A 47 4.62 -20.34 5.65
C ASN A 47 4.86 -18.82 5.51
N ILE A 48 5.44 -18.42 4.38
CA ILE A 48 5.76 -17.02 4.07
C ILE A 48 4.90 -16.58 2.89
N SER A 49 4.44 -15.33 2.91
CA SER A 49 3.71 -14.76 1.77
C SER A 49 4.54 -14.79 0.49
N HIS A 50 3.92 -15.14 -0.63
CA HIS A 50 4.55 -15.06 -1.95
C HIS A 50 5.10 -13.65 -2.22
N ALA A 51 4.44 -12.59 -1.73
CA ALA A 51 4.90 -11.21 -1.87
C ALA A 51 6.25 -10.96 -1.16
N THR A 52 6.47 -11.56 0.00
CA THR A 52 7.74 -11.47 0.72
C THR A 52 8.87 -12.10 -0.08
N ILE A 53 8.63 -13.25 -0.70
CA ILE A 53 9.62 -13.92 -1.56
C ILE A 53 9.96 -13.05 -2.79
N VAL A 54 8.99 -12.37 -3.40
CA VAL A 54 9.24 -11.38 -4.48
C VAL A 54 10.12 -10.23 -3.98
N ASN A 55 9.87 -9.74 -2.76
CA ASN A 55 10.66 -8.63 -2.21
C ASN A 55 12.12 -9.04 -2.02
N TYR A 56 12.37 -10.25 -1.50
CA TYR A 56 13.73 -10.76 -1.36
C TYR A 56 14.40 -11.11 -2.70
N GLU A 57 13.64 -11.55 -3.71
CA GLU A 57 14.13 -11.72 -5.08
C GLU A 57 14.61 -10.40 -5.68
N LYS A 58 13.84 -9.32 -5.52
CA LYS A 58 14.25 -7.98 -5.97
C LYS A 58 15.45 -7.46 -5.20
N TYR A 59 15.49 -7.72 -3.89
CA TYR A 59 16.60 -7.33 -3.03
C TYR A 59 17.90 -8.01 -3.43
N SER A 60 17.90 -9.33 -3.68
CA SER A 60 19.11 -10.04 -4.12
C SER A 60 19.61 -9.53 -5.48
N GLN A 61 18.70 -9.31 -6.44
CA GLN A 61 19.05 -8.72 -7.73
C GLN A 61 19.64 -7.30 -7.61
N ALA A 62 19.12 -6.50 -6.67
CA ALA A 62 19.64 -5.19 -6.37
C ALA A 62 21.07 -5.27 -5.78
N LEU A 63 21.32 -6.21 -4.86
CA LEU A 63 22.67 -6.44 -4.33
C LEU A 63 23.65 -6.90 -5.41
N ASP A 64 23.24 -7.79 -6.32
CA ASP A 64 24.07 -8.22 -7.44
C ASP A 64 24.43 -7.05 -8.37
N SER A 65 23.46 -6.18 -8.62
CA SER A 65 23.65 -4.96 -9.43
C SER A 65 24.60 -3.98 -8.74
N LEU A 66 24.44 -3.77 -7.43
CA LEU A 66 25.32 -2.94 -6.63
C LEU A 66 26.74 -3.51 -6.56
N SER A 67 26.90 -4.83 -6.46
CA SER A 67 28.20 -5.50 -6.43
C SER A 67 29.03 -5.20 -7.68
N ARG A 68 28.39 -5.03 -8.84
CA ARG A 68 29.06 -4.67 -10.10
C ARG A 68 29.55 -3.22 -10.12
N VAL A 69 28.87 -2.31 -9.44
CA VAL A 69 29.18 -0.86 -9.46
C VAL A 69 30.09 -0.47 -8.29
N VAL A 70 29.77 -0.95 -7.09
CA VAL A 70 30.48 -0.69 -5.84
C VAL A 70 30.58 -1.98 -5.00
N PRO A 71 31.58 -2.84 -5.26
CA PRO A 71 31.69 -4.16 -4.63
C PRO A 71 31.90 -4.11 -3.10
N GLU A 72 32.50 -3.03 -2.59
CA GLU A 72 32.82 -2.85 -1.16
C GLU A 72 31.59 -2.69 -0.26
N VAL A 73 30.45 -2.31 -0.82
CA VAL A 73 29.24 -1.91 -0.07
C VAL A 73 28.42 -3.13 0.32
N VAL A 74 28.31 -4.11 -0.58
CA VAL A 74 27.46 -5.30 -0.39
C VAL A 74 27.89 -6.13 0.83
N PRO A 75 29.20 -6.42 1.05
CA PRO A 75 29.63 -7.12 2.26
C PRO A 75 29.30 -6.35 3.54
N LYS A 76 29.38 -5.01 3.52
CA LYS A 76 29.06 -4.16 4.69
C LYS A 76 27.56 -4.15 4.99
N ILE A 77 26.71 -4.18 3.96
CA ILE A 77 25.25 -4.35 4.12
C ILE A 77 24.94 -5.72 4.73
N LEU A 78 25.49 -6.79 4.15
CA LEU A 78 25.24 -8.16 4.61
C LEU A 78 25.81 -8.43 6.01
N SER A 79 26.92 -7.79 6.38
CA SER A 79 27.49 -7.87 7.72
C SER A 79 26.77 -6.97 8.74
N GLY A 80 25.76 -6.19 8.33
CA GLY A 80 25.03 -5.26 9.19
C GLY A 80 25.81 -4.03 9.65
N LYS A 81 27.00 -3.77 9.08
CA LYS A 81 27.78 -2.55 9.32
C LYS A 81 27.11 -1.32 8.70
N VAL A 82 26.31 -1.57 7.66
CA VAL A 82 25.51 -0.58 6.95
C VAL A 82 24.05 -1.00 7.03
N LYS A 83 23.18 -0.14 7.58
CA LYS A 83 21.75 -0.39 7.67
C LYS A 83 21.03 0.33 6.54
N ILE A 84 20.47 -0.43 5.62
CA ILE A 84 19.66 0.08 4.52
C ILE A 84 18.40 -0.80 4.43
N SER A 85 17.24 -0.18 4.18
CA SER A 85 16.01 -0.94 3.97
C SER A 85 16.06 -1.69 2.64
N LEU A 86 15.19 -2.70 2.52
CA LEU A 86 15.06 -3.46 1.28
C LEU A 86 14.65 -2.55 0.11
N GLU A 87 13.69 -1.65 0.35
CA GLU A 87 13.20 -0.69 -0.64
C GLU A 87 14.30 0.26 -1.08
N ASN A 88 15.03 0.86 -0.13
CA ASN A 88 16.11 1.80 -0.45
C ASN A 88 17.27 1.11 -1.18
N THR A 89 17.51 -0.18 -0.91
CA THR A 89 18.54 -0.96 -1.64
C THR A 89 18.15 -1.15 -3.09
N VAL A 90 16.87 -1.45 -3.36
CA VAL A 90 16.34 -1.54 -4.71
C VAL A 90 16.41 -0.19 -5.41
N GLU A 91 16.01 0.91 -4.76
CA GLU A 91 16.10 2.25 -5.33
C GLU A 91 17.55 2.66 -5.62
N LEU A 92 18.49 2.37 -4.71
CA LEU A 92 19.92 2.62 -4.90
C LEU A 92 20.48 1.88 -6.11
N SER A 93 20.03 0.64 -6.36
CA SER A 93 20.46 -0.14 -7.53
C SER A 93 19.98 0.42 -8.87
N GLN A 94 18.95 1.27 -8.86
CA GLN A 94 18.38 1.92 -10.05
C GLN A 94 19.03 3.27 -10.37
N LEU A 95 19.79 3.86 -9.44
CA LEU A 95 20.52 5.10 -9.66
C LEU A 95 21.69 4.90 -10.63
N SER A 96 22.18 5.99 -11.22
CA SER A 96 23.33 5.90 -12.12
C SER A 96 24.58 5.48 -11.36
N GLY A 97 25.47 4.73 -12.03
CA GLY A 97 26.67 4.21 -11.38
C GLY A 97 27.61 5.29 -10.82
N GLN A 98 27.51 6.53 -11.31
CA GLN A 98 28.26 7.67 -10.78
C GLN A 98 27.67 8.22 -9.48
N GLU A 99 26.33 8.31 -9.38
CA GLU A 99 25.64 8.74 -8.15
C GLU A 99 25.86 7.73 -7.01
N VAL A 100 25.77 6.43 -7.32
CA VAL A 100 26.04 5.35 -6.35
C VAL A 100 27.49 5.41 -5.88
N LYS A 101 28.45 5.67 -6.78
CA LYS A 101 29.86 5.83 -6.40
C LYS A 101 30.10 7.05 -5.52
N HIS A 102 29.50 8.19 -5.85
CA HIS A 102 29.63 9.41 -5.04
C HIS A 102 29.06 9.21 -3.62
N LEU A 103 27.94 8.50 -3.50
CA LEU A 103 27.37 8.10 -2.22
C LEU A 103 28.31 7.22 -1.39
N CYS A 104 28.96 6.28 -2.05
CA CYS A 104 29.80 5.29 -1.39
C CYS A 104 31.24 5.77 -1.17
N GLN A 105 31.68 6.84 -1.86
CA GLN A 105 32.98 7.49 -1.66
C GLN A 105 33.11 8.09 -0.25
N HIS A 106 31.99 8.49 0.36
CA HIS A 106 31.91 8.94 1.75
C HIS A 106 31.33 7.83 2.65
N MET A 107 31.89 6.62 2.57
CA MET A 107 31.69 5.57 3.58
C MET A 107 32.82 5.63 4.62
N PRO A 108 32.73 6.50 5.65
CA PRO A 108 33.53 6.27 6.84
C PRO A 108 33.07 4.97 7.49
N ASP A 109 33.92 4.41 8.36
CA ASP A 109 33.54 3.29 9.24
C ASP A 109 32.37 3.64 10.18
N ASP A 110 31.92 4.89 10.19
CA ASP A 110 30.76 5.36 10.92
C ASP A 110 29.46 5.18 10.10
N THR A 111 28.66 4.19 10.52
CA THR A 111 27.32 3.88 9.98
C THR A 111 26.40 5.10 9.94
N MET A 112 26.58 6.10 10.84
CA MET A 112 25.69 7.26 10.94
C MET A 112 25.79 8.21 9.73
N GLU A 113 26.96 8.33 9.12
CA GLU A 113 27.17 9.24 7.98
C GLU A 113 26.54 8.68 6.70
N PHE A 114 26.63 7.36 6.50
CA PHE A 114 25.97 6.67 5.41
C PHE A 114 24.44 6.82 5.47
N ASP A 115 23.85 6.65 6.65
CA ASP A 115 22.40 6.87 6.87
C ASP A 115 21.98 8.32 6.63
N ARG A 116 22.87 9.29 6.87
CA ARG A 116 22.61 10.70 6.59
C ARG A 116 22.61 10.98 5.09
N ASN A 117 23.59 10.45 4.37
CA ASN A 117 23.71 10.60 2.92
C ASN A 117 22.55 9.90 2.18
N LEU A 118 22.14 8.71 2.61
CA LEU A 118 20.94 8.05 2.09
C LEU A 118 19.67 8.88 2.28
N ARG A 119 19.48 9.51 3.45
CA ARG A 119 18.32 10.36 3.74
C ARG A 119 18.27 11.64 2.89
N MET A 120 19.40 12.11 2.38
CA MET A 120 19.44 13.27 1.49
C MET A 120 18.95 12.93 0.08
N ILE A 121 19.21 11.72 -0.40
CA ILE A 121 18.86 11.28 -1.76
C ILE A 121 17.50 10.60 -1.80
N PHE A 122 17.20 9.83 -0.76
CA PHE A 122 15.88 9.26 -0.50
C PHE A 122 15.29 10.05 0.67
N PRO A 123 14.78 11.28 0.44
CA PRO A 123 14.01 11.95 1.47
C PRO A 123 12.89 10.98 1.84
N LYS A 124 12.87 10.53 3.10
CA LYS A 124 11.75 9.75 3.63
C LYS A 124 10.50 10.43 3.12
N LYS A 125 9.67 9.72 2.34
CA LYS A 125 8.30 10.18 2.05
C LYS A 125 7.71 10.48 3.42
N GLN A 126 7.65 11.75 3.79
CA GLN A 126 7.18 12.20 5.09
C GLN A 126 5.66 12.02 5.09
N GLY A 127 5.22 10.78 5.20
CA GLY A 127 4.14 10.40 6.05
C GLY A 127 4.77 9.58 7.16
N LEU A 128 4.81 10.13 8.37
CA LEU A 128 5.26 9.51 9.63
C LEU A 128 6.78 9.61 9.91
N GLU A 129 7.06 10.70 10.63
CA GLU A 129 8.09 10.88 11.67
C GLU A 129 9.56 10.56 11.34
N ASN A 130 10.35 11.63 11.25
CA ASN A 130 11.70 11.73 11.79
C ASN A 130 12.14 13.20 11.73
N LYS A 131 11.90 13.96 12.80
CA LYS A 131 12.64 15.20 13.07
C LYS A 131 13.95 14.81 13.75
N SER A 132 15.07 15.32 13.26
CA SER A 132 16.38 15.24 13.91
C SER A 132 16.33 15.83 15.33
N PRO A 133 17.22 15.42 16.27
CA PRO A 133 17.28 16.03 17.59
C PRO A 133 17.82 17.46 17.46
N LEU A 134 16.92 18.44 17.44
CA LEU A 134 17.25 19.79 17.88
C LEU A 134 17.40 19.74 19.42
N PRO A 135 18.24 20.61 20.04
CA PRO A 135 18.30 20.69 21.50
C PRO A 135 16.89 21.00 21.98
N ILE A 136 16.25 20.05 22.65
CA ILE A 136 14.88 20.17 23.16
C ILE A 136 14.91 21.28 24.21
N PRO A 137 14.33 22.49 23.96
CA PRO A 137 13.94 23.31 25.09
C PRO A 137 12.87 22.49 25.81
N ALA A 138 12.93 22.40 27.14
CA ALA A 138 11.91 21.73 27.95
C ALA A 138 10.53 22.33 27.65
N GLY A 139 9.87 21.80 26.62
CA GLY A 139 8.71 22.35 25.95
C GLY A 139 7.68 21.26 25.90
N SER A 140 6.76 21.34 26.84
CA SER A 140 5.58 20.50 27.04
C SER A 140 5.08 19.83 25.75
N VAL A 141 5.23 18.50 25.65
CA VAL A 141 4.64 17.62 24.62
C VAL A 141 3.12 17.47 24.84
N LYS A 142 2.48 18.48 25.40
CA LYS A 142 1.04 18.55 25.63
C LYS A 142 0.55 19.96 25.35
N ASN A 143 0.69 20.41 24.11
CA ASN A 143 -0.21 21.46 23.63
C ASN A 143 -1.52 20.76 23.28
N MET A 144 -2.42 20.73 24.26
CA MET A 144 -3.82 20.43 24.01
C MET A 144 -4.32 21.44 22.98
N PRO A 145 -5.03 21.03 21.91
CA PRO A 145 -5.67 22.02 21.06
C PRO A 145 -6.49 22.95 21.95
N ALA A 146 -6.39 24.25 21.69
CA ALA A 146 -7.26 25.21 22.37
C ALA A 146 -8.71 24.73 22.17
N TYR A 147 -9.48 24.71 23.25
CA TYR A 147 -10.89 24.37 23.18
C TYR A 147 -11.56 25.33 22.19
N ASP A 148 -12.09 24.77 21.12
CA ASP A 148 -12.85 25.49 20.10
C ASP A 148 -14.34 25.26 20.39
N PRO A 149 -15.07 26.28 20.88
CA PRO A 149 -16.50 26.16 21.18
C PRO A 149 -17.32 25.83 19.93
N ASP A 150 -16.79 26.12 18.73
CA ASP A 150 -17.47 25.91 17.46
C ASP A 150 -17.08 24.58 16.80
N ALA A 151 -16.24 23.75 17.44
CA ALA A 151 -15.71 22.53 16.86
C ALA A 151 -16.80 21.52 16.46
N GLU A 152 -17.80 21.33 17.32
CA GLU A 152 -18.91 20.39 17.06
C GLU A 152 -19.84 20.91 15.95
N ILE A 153 -20.15 22.21 15.95
CA ILE A 153 -20.96 22.86 14.92
C ILE A 153 -20.25 22.79 13.56
N SER A 154 -18.95 23.11 13.54
CA SER A 154 -18.10 23.06 12.36
C SER A 154 -17.98 21.64 11.82
N SER A 155 -17.82 20.65 12.69
CA SER A 155 -17.74 19.24 12.31
C SER A 155 -19.03 18.76 11.64
N LEU A 156 -20.19 19.10 12.21
CA LEU A 156 -21.48 18.78 11.61
C LEU A 156 -21.66 19.48 10.26
N ALA A 157 -21.38 20.79 10.18
CA ALA A 157 -21.52 21.58 8.95
C ALA A 157 -20.69 21.02 7.78
N LEU A 158 -19.48 20.53 8.04
CA LEU A 158 -18.61 19.95 7.03
C LEU A 158 -19.14 18.62 6.45
N THR A 159 -19.97 17.88 7.19
CA THR A 159 -20.50 16.58 6.76
C THR A 159 -21.82 16.69 5.99
N ILE A 160 -22.64 17.73 6.25
CA ILE A 160 -23.95 17.94 5.62
C ILE A 160 -23.94 17.87 4.08
N PRO A 161 -22.96 18.46 3.34
CA PRO A 161 -22.93 18.35 1.88
C PRO A 161 -22.88 16.91 1.36
N SER A 162 -22.25 16.00 2.12
CA SER A 162 -22.16 14.58 1.75
C SER A 162 -23.50 13.85 1.88
N TRP A 163 -24.32 14.19 2.88
CA TRP A 163 -25.68 13.68 3.05
C TRP A 163 -26.60 14.18 1.95
N ILE A 164 -26.55 15.49 1.65
CA ILE A 164 -27.31 16.10 0.54
C ILE A 164 -26.97 15.40 -0.78
N SER A 165 -25.66 15.22 -1.07
CA SER A 165 -25.21 14.55 -2.29
C SER A 165 -25.71 13.11 -2.39
N SER A 166 -25.72 12.38 -1.27
CA SER A 166 -26.19 10.99 -1.23
C SER A 166 -27.70 10.86 -1.45
N ILE A 167 -28.50 11.79 -0.90
CA ILE A 167 -29.94 11.86 -1.13
C ILE A 167 -30.22 12.20 -2.60
N ASN A 168 -29.58 13.24 -3.13
CA ASN A 168 -29.75 13.65 -4.53
C ASN A 168 -29.38 12.54 -5.51
N ARG A 169 -28.29 11.82 -5.25
CA ARG A 169 -27.88 10.66 -6.05
C ARG A 169 -28.99 9.60 -6.04
N THR A 170 -29.49 9.24 -4.86
CA THR A 170 -30.53 8.21 -4.71
C THR A 170 -31.81 8.61 -5.45
N CYS A 171 -32.25 9.87 -5.34
CA CYS A 171 -33.40 10.39 -6.08
C CYS A 171 -33.20 10.36 -7.61
N SER A 172 -31.97 10.53 -8.09
CA SER A 172 -31.66 10.56 -9.52
C SER A 172 -31.50 9.16 -10.12
N THR A 173 -31.02 8.19 -9.33
CA THR A 173 -30.70 6.84 -9.82
C THR A 173 -31.81 5.82 -9.61
N VAL A 174 -32.66 6.00 -8.60
CA VAL A 174 -33.63 4.99 -8.20
C VAL A 174 -34.98 5.27 -8.85
N ASN A 175 -35.49 4.29 -9.61
CA ASN A 175 -36.88 4.30 -10.04
C ASN A 175 -37.77 3.76 -8.91
N LEU A 176 -38.42 4.69 -8.19
CA LEU A 176 -39.27 4.38 -7.03
C LEU A 176 -40.48 3.47 -7.35
N SER A 177 -40.86 3.33 -8.63
CA SER A 177 -41.95 2.42 -9.04
C SER A 177 -41.62 0.94 -8.98
N VAL A 178 -40.33 0.59 -8.88
CA VAL A 178 -39.83 -0.81 -8.89
C VAL A 178 -39.25 -1.22 -7.53
N VAL A 179 -39.16 -0.29 -6.58
CA VAL A 179 -38.60 -0.53 -5.24
C VAL A 179 -39.64 -1.25 -4.37
N THR A 180 -39.16 -2.12 -3.47
CA THR A 180 -40.05 -2.81 -2.51
C THR A 180 -40.66 -1.82 -1.51
N ASP A 181 -41.95 -2.01 -1.20
CA ASP A 181 -42.67 -1.14 -0.25
C ASP A 181 -41.95 -1.03 1.10
N ASN A 182 -41.38 -2.13 1.59
CA ASN A 182 -40.60 -2.15 2.84
C ASN A 182 -39.35 -1.26 2.78
N ALA A 183 -38.64 -1.21 1.64
CA ALA A 183 -37.49 -0.34 1.49
C ALA A 183 -37.91 1.14 1.40
N CYS A 184 -39.02 1.43 0.72
CA CYS A 184 -39.61 2.77 0.67
C CYS A 184 -40.05 3.26 2.05
N SER A 185 -40.81 2.47 2.81
CA SER A 185 -41.27 2.85 4.16
C SER A 185 -40.11 3.06 5.14
N LYS A 186 -39.05 2.24 5.04
CA LYS A 186 -37.83 2.44 5.85
C LYS A 186 -37.12 3.75 5.51
N LEU A 187 -36.96 4.04 4.22
CA LEU A 187 -36.35 5.28 3.77
C LEU A 187 -37.18 6.50 4.20
N GLU A 188 -38.50 6.43 4.04
CA GLU A 188 -39.43 7.47 4.49
C GLU A 188 -39.30 7.75 5.98
N HIS A 189 -39.31 6.70 6.82
CA HIS A 189 -39.14 6.85 8.26
C HIS A 189 -37.82 7.54 8.61
N GLN A 190 -36.70 7.10 8.03
CA GLN A 190 -35.37 7.66 8.32
C GLN A 190 -35.24 9.12 7.84
N LEU A 191 -35.85 9.47 6.69
CA LEU A 191 -35.88 10.85 6.21
C LEU A 191 -36.76 11.75 7.09
N LEU A 192 -37.88 11.23 7.59
CA LEU A 192 -38.75 11.98 8.49
C LEU A 192 -38.07 12.24 9.85
N GLU A 193 -37.37 11.24 10.38
CA GLU A 193 -36.56 11.36 11.60
C GLU A 193 -35.47 12.41 11.43
N LEU A 194 -34.68 12.34 10.33
CA LEU A 194 -33.67 13.34 10.00
C LEU A 194 -34.26 14.76 9.91
N LYS A 195 -35.41 14.91 9.24
CA LYS A 195 -36.11 16.20 9.13
C LYS A 195 -36.51 16.74 10.50
N ASN A 196 -37.03 15.89 11.39
CA ASN A 196 -37.41 16.29 12.74
C ASN A 196 -36.19 16.73 13.55
N THR A 197 -35.08 15.98 13.50
CA THR A 197 -33.82 16.35 14.17
C THR A 197 -33.27 17.69 13.65
N ILE A 198 -33.30 17.92 12.34
CA ILE A 198 -32.89 19.20 11.73
C ILE A 198 -33.78 20.33 12.25
N ASN A 199 -35.10 20.15 12.28
CA ASN A 199 -36.02 21.17 12.79
C ASN A 199 -35.79 21.49 14.26
N SER A 200 -35.54 20.47 15.11
CA SER A 200 -35.18 20.67 16.52
C SER A 200 -33.88 21.46 16.67
N MET A 201 -32.85 21.14 15.88
CA MET A 201 -31.58 21.89 15.89
C MET A 201 -31.78 23.34 15.41
N LEU A 202 -32.57 23.55 14.36
CA LEU A 202 -32.89 24.89 13.87
C LEU A 202 -33.71 25.71 14.87
N ALA A 203 -34.59 25.06 15.65
CA ALA A 203 -35.30 25.72 16.74
C ALA A 203 -34.34 26.12 17.86
N ALA A 204 -33.45 25.22 18.29
CA ALA A 204 -32.43 25.51 19.29
C ALA A 204 -31.53 26.68 18.89
N ILE A 205 -31.06 26.72 17.64
CA ILE A 205 -30.26 27.84 17.11
C ILE A 205 -31.06 29.17 17.15
N LYS A 206 -32.36 29.13 16.87
CA LYS A 206 -33.22 30.33 16.90
C LYS A 206 -33.58 30.80 18.30
N GLU A 207 -33.53 29.93 19.31
CA GLU A 207 -33.77 30.28 20.71
C GLU A 207 -32.52 30.89 21.38
N GLU A 208 -31.33 30.63 20.84
CA GLU A 208 -30.04 31.15 21.33
C GLU A 208 -29.55 32.43 20.64
N ILE A 209 -30.20 32.88 19.55
CA ILE A 209 -29.94 34.15 18.84
C ILE A 209 -30.98 35.21 19.24
#